data_AF-A0AAW4X2Y7-F1
#
_entry.id   AF-A0AAW4X2Y7-F1
#
_cell.length_a   1.000
_cell.length_b   1.000
_cell.length_c   1.000
_cell.angle_alpha   90.00
_cell.angle_beta   90.00
_cell.angle_gamma   90.00
#
_symmetry.space_group_name_H-M   'P 1'
#
loop_
_entity.id
_entity.type
_entity.pdbx_description
1 polymer ?
#
loop_
_entity_poly.entity_id
_entity_poly.type
_entity_poly.pdbx_seq_one_letter_code
_entity_poly.pdbx_strand_id
1 'polypeptide(L)'
;DNANKDKFPAGTEVTVGDDGTATVTYPDGSKDTIPGDQLVQGQKGDTTDAGNITPTVPGDKVTVKDPSHLTDDEKNQVKNNV
;
A
#
# COMPACT_ATOMS: atom_id res chain seq x y z
N ASP A 1 -12.99 4.40 -17.13
CA ASP A 1 -14.43 4.66 -16.93
C ASP A 1 -14.65 5.77 -15.92
N ASN A 2 -15.75 6.52 -16.05
CA ASN A 2 -16.17 7.55 -15.10
C ASN A 2 -17.54 7.15 -14.54
N ALA A 3 -17.56 6.69 -13.28
CA ALA A 3 -18.65 5.91 -12.70
C ALA A 3 -20.02 6.62 -12.71
N ASN A 4 -20.03 7.95 -12.57
CA ASN A 4 -21.26 8.75 -12.43
C ASN A 4 -21.40 9.89 -13.44
N LYS A 5 -20.68 9.81 -14.56
CA LYS A 5 -20.69 10.87 -15.58
C LYS A 5 -22.10 11.11 -16.12
N ASP A 6 -22.54 12.37 -16.11
CA ASP A 6 -23.83 12.85 -16.65
C ASP A 6 -25.07 12.19 -15.99
N LYS A 7 -24.91 11.59 -14.80
CA LYS A 7 -26.00 11.02 -13.99
C LYS A 7 -26.53 11.97 -12.93
N PHE A 8 -25.83 13.08 -12.69
CA PHE A 8 -26.18 14.04 -11.67
C PHE A 8 -27.05 15.19 -12.21
N PRO A 9 -27.97 15.72 -11.40
CA PRO A 9 -28.64 16.99 -11.69
C PRO A 9 -27.65 18.13 -11.93
N ALA A 10 -28.02 19.08 -12.79
CA ALA A 10 -27.22 20.28 -13.01
C ALA A 10 -27.03 21.07 -11.71
N GLY A 11 -25.80 21.48 -11.41
CA GLY A 11 -25.45 22.17 -10.16
C GLY A 11 -25.05 21.24 -9.01
N THR A 12 -24.93 19.93 -9.26
CA THR A 12 -24.32 19.00 -8.29
C THR A 12 -22.83 19.30 -8.14
N GLU A 13 -22.35 19.36 -6.90
CA GLU A 13 -20.94 19.56 -6.57
C GLU A 13 -20.38 18.31 -5.90
N VAL A 14 -19.12 17.97 -6.21
CA VAL A 14 -18.40 16.86 -5.59
C VAL A 14 -17.11 17.41 -4.99
N THR A 15 -16.94 17.21 -3.69
CA THR A 15 -15.72 17.57 -2.97
C THR A 15 -15.03 16.31 -2.44
N VAL A 16 -13.71 16.37 -2.28
CA VAL A 16 -12.92 15.30 -1.69
C VAL A 16 -12.17 15.89 -0.50
N GLY A 17 -12.35 15.31 0.68
CA GLY A 17 -11.65 15.70 1.90
C GLY A 17 -10.22 15.16 1.97
N ASP A 18 -9.46 15.64 2.97
CA ASP A 18 -8.06 15.23 3.19
C ASP A 18 -7.92 13.73 3.52
N ASP A 19 -8.96 13.12 4.07
CA ASP A 19 -9.07 11.68 4.36
C ASP A 19 -9.47 10.84 3.12
N GLY A 20 -9.64 11.49 1.96
CA GLY A 20 -10.10 10.86 0.73
C GLY A 20 -11.61 10.66 0.64
N THR A 21 -12.38 11.04 1.66
CA THR A 21 -13.84 10.94 1.66
C THR A 21 -14.43 11.89 0.62
N ALA A 22 -15.26 11.36 -0.29
CA ALA A 22 -15.99 12.17 -1.25
C ALA A 22 -17.37 12.56 -0.71
N THR A 23 -17.73 13.83 -0.82
CA THR A 23 -19.08 14.31 -0.51
C THR A 23 -19.71 14.87 -1.77
N VAL A 24 -20.89 14.35 -2.12
CA VAL A 24 -21.73 14.86 -3.20
C VAL A 24 -22.78 15.77 -2.58
N THR A 25 -22.84 17.03 -3.02
CA THR A 25 -23.89 17.99 -2.63
C THR A 25 -24.80 18.27 -3.82
N TYR A 26 -26.09 17.97 -3.66
CA TYR A 26 -27.09 18.17 -4.69
C TYR A 26 -27.66 19.60 -4.66
N PRO A 27 -28.32 20.06 -5.75
CA PRO A 27 -28.89 21.41 -5.80
C PRO A 27 -29.96 21.71 -4.74
N ASP A 28 -30.64 20.68 -4.23
CA ASP A 28 -31.62 20.79 -3.14
C ASP A 28 -30.97 20.87 -1.74
N GLY A 29 -29.63 20.79 -1.69
CA GLY A 29 -28.83 20.83 -0.46
C GLY A 29 -28.65 19.47 0.22
N SER A 30 -29.31 18.41 -0.26
CA SER A 30 -29.10 17.04 0.21
C SER A 30 -27.68 16.56 -0.12
N LYS A 31 -27.21 15.54 0.60
CA LYS A 31 -25.82 15.06 0.52
C LYS A 31 -25.70 13.55 0.58
N ASP A 32 -24.78 13.03 -0.21
CA ASP A 32 -24.26 11.67 -0.10
C ASP A 32 -22.76 11.69 0.22
N THR A 33 -22.29 10.66 0.91
CA THR A 33 -20.88 10.51 1.29
C THR A 33 -20.38 9.13 0.92
N ILE A 34 -19.21 9.09 0.28
CA ILE A 34 -18.47 7.85 0.00
C ILE A 34 -17.19 7.87 0.84
N PRO A 35 -17.03 6.95 1.79
CA PRO A 35 -15.83 6.85 2.62
C PRO A 35 -14.55 6.76 1.79
N GLY A 36 -13.49 7.42 2.26
CA GLY A 36 -12.20 7.45 1.56
C GLY A 36 -11.60 6.07 1.32
N ASP A 37 -11.76 5.12 2.24
CA ASP A 37 -11.26 3.74 2.11
C ASP A 37 -11.89 2.94 0.96
N GLN A 38 -13.01 3.41 0.40
CA GLN A 38 -13.63 2.84 -0.80
C GLN A 38 -13.15 3.49 -2.11
N LEU A 39 -12.52 4.65 -2.03
CA LEU A 39 -12.12 5.46 -3.20
C LEU A 39 -10.61 5.54 -3.38
N VAL A 40 -9.90 5.71 -2.27
CA VAL A 40 -8.46 5.79 -2.23
C VAL A 40 -7.94 4.59 -1.45
N GLN A 41 -6.93 3.95 -2.00
CA GLN A 41 -6.00 3.25 -1.13
C GLN A 41 -5.23 4.36 -0.42
N GLY A 42 -5.26 4.38 0.92
CA GLY A 42 -4.38 5.27 1.67
C GLY A 42 -2.97 5.16 1.10
N GLN A 43 -2.16 6.24 1.19
CA GLN A 43 -0.72 6.09 0.94
C GLN A 43 -0.30 4.80 1.62
N LYS A 44 0.32 3.89 0.86
CA LYS A 44 0.83 2.59 1.28
C LYS A 44 1.74 2.85 2.51
N GLY A 45 1.14 3.07 3.67
CA GLY A 45 1.76 3.61 4.86
C GLY A 45 2.60 2.52 5.44
N ASP A 46 3.92 2.73 5.48
CA ASP A 46 4.92 1.74 5.89
C ASP A 46 4.63 0.32 5.43
N THR A 47 4.03 0.18 4.24
CA THR A 47 3.78 -1.13 3.68
C THR A 47 5.11 -1.60 3.15
N THR A 48 5.88 -2.18 4.06
CA THR A 48 7.02 -2.99 3.68
C THR A 48 6.54 -4.02 2.68
N ASP A 49 7.41 -4.37 1.74
CA ASP A 49 7.09 -5.44 0.80
C ASP A 49 7.15 -6.82 1.47
N ALA A 50 7.27 -6.91 2.80
CA ALA A 50 7.31 -8.16 3.54
C ALA A 50 6.05 -9.02 3.34
N GLY A 51 4.89 -8.42 3.07
CA GLY A 51 3.67 -9.15 2.71
C GLY A 51 3.60 -9.58 1.24
N ASN A 52 4.43 -9.00 0.38
CA ASN A 52 4.40 -9.20 -1.07
C ASN A 52 5.59 -10.02 -1.59
N ILE A 53 6.68 -10.08 -0.82
CA ILE A 53 7.94 -10.72 -1.19
C ILE A 53 8.15 -11.91 -0.27
N THR A 54 8.31 -13.08 -0.86
CA THR A 54 8.90 -14.24 -0.16
C THR A 54 10.41 -14.21 -0.42
N PRO A 55 11.26 -14.05 0.61
CA PRO A 55 12.71 -14.05 0.43
C PRO A 55 13.22 -15.40 -0.10
N THR A 56 14.22 -15.35 -0.98
CA THR A 56 14.94 -16.57 -1.40
C THR A 56 15.72 -17.13 -0.21
N VAL A 57 15.51 -18.42 0.07
CA VAL A 57 16.32 -19.14 1.04
C VAL A 57 17.56 -19.68 0.32
N PRO A 58 18.78 -19.42 0.82
CA PRO A 58 19.99 -20.02 0.26
C PRO A 58 19.88 -21.53 0.13
N GLY A 59 20.23 -22.08 -1.04
CA GLY A 59 20.22 -23.53 -1.27
C GLY A 59 21.28 -24.26 -0.46
N ASP A 60 22.44 -23.64 -0.29
CA ASP A 60 23.60 -24.22 0.41
C ASP A 60 23.93 -23.48 1.71
N LYS A 61 24.31 -24.26 2.72
CA LYS A 61 24.76 -23.75 4.03
C LYS A 61 26.21 -23.31 3.97
N VAL A 62 26.50 -22.18 4.61
CA VAL A 62 27.86 -21.73 4.90
C VAL A 62 28.30 -22.33 6.24
N THR A 63 29.49 -22.91 6.29
CA THR A 63 30.08 -23.40 7.55
C THR A 63 30.67 -22.22 8.31
N VAL A 64 30.34 -22.12 9.60
CA VAL A 64 30.82 -21.05 10.47
C VAL A 64 31.59 -21.61 11.65
N LYS A 65 32.58 -20.86 12.14
CA LYS A 65 33.43 -21.30 13.26
C LYS A 65 32.79 -21.05 14.62
N ASP A 66 32.13 -19.91 14.79
CA ASP A 66 31.39 -19.54 15.99
C ASP A 66 29.99 -19.01 15.61
N PRO A 67 28.93 -19.81 15.78
CA PRO A 67 27.57 -19.39 15.48
C PRO A 67 27.07 -18.19 16.30
N SER A 68 27.69 -17.89 17.44
CA SER A 68 27.35 -16.73 18.27
C SER A 68 28.04 -15.44 17.83
N HIS A 69 29.11 -15.53 17.02
CA HIS A 69 29.89 -14.38 16.54
C HIS A 69 30.34 -14.56 15.08
N LEU A 70 29.42 -14.32 14.15
CA LEU A 70 29.71 -14.42 12.71
C LEU A 70 30.69 -13.33 12.25
N THR A 71 31.71 -13.75 11.49
CA THR A 71 32.61 -12.85 10.77
C THR A 71 31.90 -12.23 9.56
N ASP A 72 32.42 -11.10 9.07
CA ASP A 72 31.86 -10.44 7.89
C ASP A 72 32.02 -11.28 6.62
N ASP A 73 33.10 -12.07 6.54
CA ASP A 73 33.32 -13.03 5.46
C ASP A 73 32.23 -14.12 5.44
N GLU A 74 31.91 -14.71 6.60
CA GLU A 74 30.84 -15.71 6.73
C GLU A 74 29.46 -15.11 6.35
N LYS A 75 29.17 -13.86 6.75
CA LYS A 75 27.93 -13.17 6.36
C LYS A 75 27.87 -12.89 4.86
N ASN A 76 28.99 -12.49 4.25
CA ASN A 76 29.04 -12.20 2.82
C ASN A 76 28.90 -13.46 1.96
N GLN A 77 29.42 -14.61 2.42
CA GLN A 77 29.17 -15.88 1.74
C GLN A 77 27.68 -16.22 1.69
N VAL A 78 26.93 -16.00 2.78
CA VAL A 78 25.47 -16.23 2.79
C VAL A 78 24.74 -15.27 1.83
N LYS A 79 25.16 -14.01 1.73
CA LYS A 79 24.59 -13.04 0.77
C LYS A 79 24.83 -13.41 -0.70
N ASN A 80 25.88 -14.18 -1.01
CA ASN A 80 26.14 -14.64 -2.38
C ASN A 80 25.35 -15.91 -2.73
N ASN A 81 24.76 -16.59 -1.74
CA ASN A 81 24.00 -17.82 -1.93
C ASN A 81 22.48 -17.58 -2.10
N VAL A 82 22.02 -16.32 -2.10
CA VAL A 82 20.61 -15.93 -2.33
C VAL A 82 20.34 -15.55 -3.78
#